data_AF-A0A212QJE4-F1
#
_entry.id   AF-A0A212QJE4-F1
#
_cell.length_a   1.000
_cell.length_b   1.000
_cell.length_c   1.000
_cell.angle_alpha   90.00
_cell.angle_beta   90.00
_cell.angle_gamma   90.00
#
_symmetry.space_group_name_H-M   'P 1'
#
loop_
_entity.id
_entity.type
_entity.pdbx_description
1 polymer ?
#
loop_
_entity_poly.entity_id
_entity_poly.type
_entity_poly.pdbx_seq_one_letter_code
_entity_poly.pdbx_strand_id
1 'polypeptide(L)'
;MGRQGARAASFVVRVWLEESRAEGRLRGEISDLRTGEVRPFGDELHLLRCLWDWVRQPDIGRSSPSSRKEVPMSELTARDVILRMPEAFQPDKAQGVSATIQYSLTGEGGGDWYLVISEGTCTVHEGKAEKADVTLTMDARDFVDIATGKLDAMKAFMSGKLKVSGNMMLATRLTSFFRIG
;
A
#
# COMPACT_ATOMS: atom_id res chain seq x y z
N MET A 1 30.56 31.96 -11.01
CA MET A 1 30.12 30.89 -11.94
C MET A 1 28.60 30.87 -11.99
N GLY A 2 27.86 30.80 -13.10
CA GLY A 2 28.20 30.78 -14.51
C GLY A 2 26.90 30.97 -15.31
N ARG A 3 26.75 32.11 -15.99
CA ARG A 3 25.63 32.52 -16.87
C ARG A 3 25.49 31.64 -18.15
N GLN A 4 26.05 30.43 -18.16
CA GLN A 4 26.11 29.54 -19.31
C GLN A 4 25.00 28.47 -19.32
N GLY A 5 24.47 28.06 -18.16
CA GLY A 5 23.41 27.03 -18.10
C GLY A 5 22.05 27.48 -18.64
N ALA A 6 21.69 28.75 -18.47
CA ALA A 6 20.39 29.28 -18.90
C ALA A 6 20.24 29.37 -20.43
N ARG A 7 21.35 29.53 -21.16
CA ARG A 7 21.33 29.61 -22.64
C ARG A 7 21.14 28.23 -23.28
N ALA A 8 21.61 27.16 -22.65
CA ALA A 8 21.43 25.79 -23.13
C ALA A 8 19.95 25.36 -23.01
N ALA A 9 19.28 25.70 -21.90
CA ALA A 9 17.87 25.38 -21.69
C ALA A 9 16.93 26.08 -22.69
N SER A 10 17.18 27.36 -23.02
CA SER A 10 16.40 28.07 -24.04
C SER A 10 16.60 27.55 -25.46
N PHE A 11 17.74 26.91 -25.75
CA PHE A 11 18.00 26.35 -27.08
C PHE A 11 17.23 25.05 -27.29
N VAL A 12 17.22 24.16 -26.29
CA VAL A 12 16.49 22.89 -26.35
C VAL A 12 14.98 23.10 -26.43
N VAL A 13 14.42 24.07 -25.68
CA VAL A 13 12.99 24.41 -25.76
C VAL A 13 12.61 25.00 -27.11
N ARG A 14 13.50 25.78 -27.74
CA ARG A 14 13.25 26.37 -29.07
C ARG A 14 13.27 25.31 -30.16
N VAL A 15 14.20 24.37 -30.12
CA VAL A 15 14.30 23.25 -31.08
C VAL A 15 13.06 22.37 -31.00
N TRP A 16 12.62 22.03 -29.79
CA TRP A 16 11.40 21.23 -29.61
C TRP A 16 10.12 21.94 -30.08
N LEU A 17 10.05 23.27 -29.95
CA LEU A 17 8.92 24.09 -30.41
C LEU A 17 8.89 24.24 -31.94
N GLU A 18 10.06 24.35 -32.59
CA GLU A 18 10.16 24.38 -34.06
C GLU A 18 9.83 23.03 -34.68
N GLU A 19 10.29 21.93 -34.08
CA GLU A 19 10.04 20.56 -34.53
C GLU A 19 8.56 20.20 -34.41
N SER A 20 7.89 20.60 -33.32
CA SER A 20 6.45 20.42 -33.13
C SER A 20 5.59 21.25 -34.10
N ARG A 21 6.14 22.32 -34.69
CA ARG A 21 5.47 23.15 -35.71
C ARG A 21 5.58 22.54 -37.10
N ALA A 22 6.67 21.81 -37.36
CA ALA A 22 6.89 21.10 -38.63
C ALA A 22 6.00 19.84 -38.76
N GLU A 23 5.63 19.20 -37.64
CA GLU A 23 4.77 18.00 -37.62
C GLU A 23 3.27 18.30 -37.71
N GLY A 24 2.86 19.57 -37.88
CA GLY A 24 1.47 19.94 -38.17
C GLY A 24 0.45 19.63 -37.05
N ARG A 25 0.90 19.47 -35.80
CA ARG A 25 0.06 19.01 -34.68
C ARG A 25 -0.69 20.12 -33.92
N LEU A 26 -0.51 21.38 -34.29
CA LEU A 26 -1.22 22.51 -33.66
C LEU A 26 -2.17 23.17 -34.65
N ARG A 27 -3.45 22.78 -34.60
CA ARG A 27 -4.55 23.62 -35.09
C ARG A 27 -5.12 24.40 -33.91
N GLY A 28 -4.94 25.71 -33.93
CA GLY A 28 -5.54 26.64 -32.98
C GLY A 28 -5.00 28.04 -33.18
N GLU A 29 -5.76 28.86 -33.88
CA GLU A 29 -5.49 30.28 -34.11
C GLU A 29 -5.44 31.07 -32.80
N ILE A 30 -4.44 31.93 -32.65
CA ILE A 30 -4.40 32.96 -31.62
C ILE A 30 -5.25 34.12 -32.14
N SER A 31 -6.47 34.26 -31.62
CA SER A 31 -7.25 35.48 -31.79
C SER A 31 -7.21 36.34 -30.54
N ASP A 32 -6.47 37.43 -30.69
CA ASP A 32 -6.57 38.73 -30.02
C ASP A 32 -5.95 38.92 -28.60
N LEU A 33 -4.84 39.67 -28.63
CA LEU A 33 -4.15 40.29 -27.50
C LEU A 33 -4.90 41.56 -27.05
N ARG A 34 -5.75 41.52 -26.01
CA ARG A 34 -5.92 42.72 -25.16
C ARG A 34 -6.59 42.58 -23.80
N THR A 35 -7.34 41.53 -23.52
CA THR A 35 -8.15 41.47 -22.28
C THR A 35 -7.79 40.35 -21.31
N GLY A 36 -6.84 39.48 -21.63
CA GLY A 36 -6.18 38.64 -20.62
C GLY A 36 -7.08 37.74 -19.76
N GLU A 37 -8.32 37.44 -20.18
CA GLU A 37 -9.17 36.45 -19.54
C GLU A 37 -9.43 35.30 -20.51
N VAL A 38 -8.57 34.28 -20.41
CA VAL A 38 -8.86 32.95 -20.95
C VAL A 38 -9.25 32.10 -19.76
N ARG A 39 -10.49 31.61 -19.73
CA ARG A 39 -10.88 30.53 -18.82
C ARG A 39 -10.46 29.20 -19.45
N PRO A 40 -9.54 28.41 -18.87
CA PRO A 40 -9.26 27.10 -19.40
C PRO A 40 -10.24 26.08 -18.79
N PHE A 41 -10.97 25.44 -19.71
CA PHE A 41 -11.41 24.06 -19.62
C PHE A 41 -10.19 23.14 -19.36
N GLY A 42 -10.38 22.10 -18.54
CA GLY A 42 -9.80 20.77 -18.78
C GLY A 42 -8.28 20.59 -18.74
N ASP A 43 -7.77 20.23 -17.55
CA ASP A 43 -6.91 19.09 -17.23
C ASP A 43 -5.55 18.81 -17.94
N GLU A 44 -5.09 19.57 -18.95
CA GLU A 44 -3.88 19.16 -19.71
C GLU A 44 -2.60 20.00 -19.51
N LEU A 45 -2.60 21.01 -18.64
CA LEU A 45 -1.41 21.84 -18.36
C LEU A 45 -0.71 21.53 -17.03
N HIS A 46 -1.22 20.58 -16.25
CA HIS A 46 -0.63 20.25 -14.93
C HIS A 46 0.70 19.50 -15.07
N LEU A 47 0.84 18.68 -16.10
CA LEU A 47 2.03 17.84 -16.30
C LEU A 47 3.25 18.65 -16.74
N LEU A 48 3.06 19.66 -17.61
CA LEU A 48 4.14 20.53 -18.08
C LEU A 48 4.64 21.50 -17.00
N ARG A 49 3.77 21.92 -16.07
CA ARG A 49 4.16 22.75 -14.92
C ARG A 49 4.96 21.98 -13.88
N CYS A 50 4.57 20.72 -13.59
CA CYS A 50 5.31 19.85 -12.67
C CYS A 50 6.71 19.47 -13.20
N LEU A 51 6.84 19.25 -14.51
CA LEU A 51 8.12 18.93 -15.14
C LEU A 51 9.09 20.14 -15.13
N TRP A 52 8.55 21.35 -15.28
CA TRP A 52 9.34 22.58 -15.20
C TRP A 52 9.78 22.92 -13.76
N ASP A 53 8.95 22.62 -12.76
CA ASP A 53 9.29 22.79 -11.35
C ASP A 53 10.32 21.74 -10.88
N TRP A 54 10.29 20.51 -11.41
CA TRP A 54 11.26 19.44 -11.13
C TRP A 54 12.69 19.76 -11.60
N VAL A 55 12.83 20.41 -12.74
CA VAL A 55 14.16 20.76 -13.30
C VAL A 55 14.81 21.95 -12.57
N ARG A 56 14.03 22.76 -11.83
CA ARG A 56 14.48 24.05 -11.31
C ARG A 56 14.94 24.06 -9.85
N GLN A 57 14.74 22.99 -9.08
CA GLN A 57 15.17 22.90 -7.66
C GLN A 57 15.65 21.49 -7.28
N PRO A 58 16.89 21.30 -6.80
CA PRO A 58 17.40 19.97 -6.43
C PRO A 58 17.09 19.53 -4.98
N ASP A 59 16.48 20.36 -4.12
CA ASP A 59 16.46 20.09 -2.67
C ASP A 59 15.13 20.37 -1.95
N ILE A 60 13.95 19.96 -2.44
CA ILE A 60 12.79 19.78 -1.52
C ILE A 60 11.70 18.87 -2.08
N GLY A 61 11.35 17.84 -1.31
CA GLY A 61 9.95 17.43 -1.10
C GLY A 61 9.23 16.76 -2.26
N ARG A 62 9.53 15.47 -2.47
CA ARG A 62 8.75 14.56 -3.31
C ARG A 62 7.33 14.39 -2.74
N SER A 63 6.34 15.04 -3.34
CA SER A 63 4.95 14.60 -3.26
C SER A 63 4.46 14.23 -4.65
N SER A 64 4.11 12.95 -4.81
CA SER A 64 3.44 12.35 -5.97
C SER A 64 2.17 11.64 -5.50
N PRO A 65 1.19 11.42 -6.39
CA PRO A 65 -0.23 11.45 -6.03
C PRO A 65 -0.84 10.07 -5.75
N SER A 66 -1.86 10.08 -4.88
CA SER A 66 -2.90 9.06 -4.68
C SER A 66 -2.46 7.66 -4.17
N SER A 67 -2.66 7.47 -2.86
CA SER A 67 -2.92 6.20 -2.18
C SER A 67 -1.96 5.03 -2.44
N ARG A 68 -0.70 5.24 -2.10
CA ARG A 68 0.09 4.22 -1.42
C ARG A 68 0.91 4.96 -0.37
N LYS A 69 0.48 4.94 0.89
CA LYS A 69 1.31 5.44 1.99
C LYS A 69 2.65 4.69 1.90
N GLU A 70 3.72 5.39 1.55
CA GLU A 70 5.08 4.89 1.70
C GLU A 70 5.30 4.67 3.19
N VAL A 71 5.20 3.41 3.63
CA VAL A 71 5.50 3.02 5.00
C VAL A 71 7.03 3.12 5.14
N PRO A 72 7.55 3.93 6.07
CA PRO A 72 8.99 3.99 6.29
C PRO A 72 9.51 2.59 6.61
N MET A 73 10.63 2.24 5.98
CA MET A 73 11.39 1.00 6.12
C MET A 73 11.91 0.79 7.56
N SER A 74 11.00 0.60 8.52
CA SER A 74 11.27 0.13 9.89
C SER A 74 10.00 -0.27 10.67
N GLU A 75 8.79 -0.05 10.16
CA GLU A 75 7.54 -0.52 10.81
C GLU A 75 6.95 -1.71 10.04
N LEU A 76 7.06 -2.92 10.61
CA LEU A 76 6.35 -4.10 10.12
C LEU A 76 4.85 -3.82 10.11
N THR A 77 4.22 -3.84 8.94
CA THR A 77 2.77 -3.68 8.85
C THR A 77 2.04 -4.99 9.10
N ALA A 78 0.77 -4.91 9.51
CA ALA A 78 -0.10 -6.07 9.62
C ALA A 78 -0.18 -6.87 8.30
N ARG A 79 -0.16 -6.18 7.16
CA ARG A 79 -0.14 -6.80 5.84
C ARG A 79 1.14 -7.60 5.61
N ASP A 80 2.30 -7.02 5.91
CA ASP A 80 3.57 -7.73 5.72
C ASP A 80 3.65 -8.95 6.65
N VAL A 81 3.16 -8.82 7.88
CA VAL A 81 3.12 -9.91 8.85
C VAL A 81 2.19 -11.03 8.41
N ILE A 82 0.96 -10.73 7.95
CA ILE A 82 0.01 -11.77 7.55
C ILE A 82 0.47 -12.52 6.31
N LEU A 83 1.13 -11.83 5.36
CA LEU A 83 1.70 -12.45 4.18
C LEU A 83 2.86 -13.41 4.51
N ARG A 84 3.50 -13.25 5.68
CA ARG A 84 4.58 -14.11 6.16
C ARG A 84 4.10 -15.23 7.08
N MET A 85 2.81 -15.26 7.47
CA MET A 85 2.28 -16.35 8.29
C MET A 85 2.47 -17.75 7.70
N PRO A 86 2.38 -17.97 6.37
CA PRO A 86 2.70 -19.27 5.77
C PRO A 86 4.14 -19.72 6.01
N GLU A 87 5.10 -18.79 6.15
CA GLU A 87 6.51 -19.11 6.47
C GLU A 87 6.65 -19.62 7.92
N ALA A 88 5.81 -19.11 8.83
CA ALA A 88 5.79 -19.51 10.23
C ALA A 88 4.93 -20.76 10.50
N PHE A 89 4.22 -21.26 9.49
CA PHE A 89 3.31 -22.39 9.61
C PHE A 89 4.07 -23.72 9.73
N GLN A 90 3.71 -24.54 10.72
CA GLN A 90 4.28 -25.85 10.97
C GLN A 90 3.34 -26.94 10.46
N PRO A 91 3.55 -27.49 9.24
CA PRO A 91 2.68 -28.50 8.66
C PRO A 91 2.59 -29.76 9.53
N ASP A 92 3.68 -30.10 10.24
CA ASP A 92 3.73 -31.24 11.17
C ASP A 92 2.73 -31.13 12.31
N LYS A 93 2.40 -29.91 12.74
CA LYS A 93 1.43 -29.65 13.83
C LYS A 93 -0.01 -29.57 13.34
N ALA A 94 -0.19 -29.38 12.03
CA ALA A 94 -1.49 -29.19 11.40
C ALA A 94 -1.88 -30.34 10.46
N GLN A 95 -1.26 -31.52 10.62
CA GLN A 95 -1.60 -32.70 9.82
C GLN A 95 -3.07 -33.09 10.02
N GLY A 96 -3.80 -33.25 8.91
CA GLY A 96 -5.22 -33.59 8.92
C GLY A 96 -6.16 -32.46 9.33
N VAL A 97 -5.67 -31.22 9.42
CA VAL A 97 -6.49 -30.05 9.73
C VAL A 97 -6.82 -29.30 8.45
N SER A 98 -8.12 -29.11 8.19
CA SER A 98 -8.64 -28.20 7.18
C SER A 98 -9.46 -27.13 7.88
N ALA A 99 -9.06 -25.87 7.74
CA ALA A 99 -9.65 -24.75 8.46
C ALA A 99 -9.50 -23.43 7.72
N THR A 100 -10.54 -22.62 7.74
CA THR A 100 -10.50 -21.22 7.26
C THR A 100 -10.53 -20.26 8.45
N ILE A 101 -9.48 -19.47 8.59
CA ILE A 101 -9.35 -18.47 9.66
C ILE A 101 -9.48 -17.08 9.07
N GLN A 102 -10.51 -16.34 9.48
CA GLN A 102 -10.67 -14.93 9.15
C GLN A 102 -9.89 -14.06 10.14
N TYR A 103 -9.13 -13.11 9.63
CA TYR A 103 -8.52 -12.01 10.36
C TYR A 103 -9.24 -10.71 9.97
N SER A 104 -9.83 -10.04 10.96
CA SER A 104 -10.42 -8.72 10.80
C SER A 104 -9.62 -7.74 11.65
N LEU A 105 -8.66 -7.08 11.01
CA LEU A 105 -7.74 -6.17 11.67
C LEU A 105 -8.29 -4.75 11.60
N THR A 106 -8.61 -4.17 12.74
CA THR A 106 -9.09 -2.79 12.84
C THR A 106 -7.92 -1.81 13.03
N GLY A 107 -8.19 -0.51 12.90
CA GLY A 107 -7.19 0.53 13.15
C GLY A 107 -6.38 0.93 11.91
N GLU A 108 -5.30 1.67 12.12
CA GLU A 108 -4.46 2.17 11.03
C GLU A 108 -3.61 1.04 10.43
N GLY A 109 -3.69 0.87 9.11
CA GLY A 109 -3.03 -0.26 8.43
C GLY A 109 -3.76 -1.60 8.62
N GLY A 110 -4.95 -1.58 9.20
CA GLY A 110 -5.85 -2.72 9.28
C GLY A 110 -6.53 -3.03 7.95
N GLY A 111 -7.24 -4.14 7.94
CA GLY A 111 -7.89 -4.73 6.79
C GLY A 111 -8.43 -6.11 7.11
N ASP A 112 -9.14 -6.70 6.16
CA ASP A 112 -9.64 -8.06 6.28
C ASP A 112 -8.75 -8.99 5.44
N TRP A 113 -8.37 -10.12 6.01
CA TRP A 113 -7.65 -11.20 5.35
C TRP A 113 -8.15 -12.54 5.86
N TYR A 114 -7.96 -13.60 5.11
CA TYR A 114 -8.25 -14.95 5.59
C TYR A 114 -7.15 -15.92 5.20
N LEU A 115 -6.93 -16.89 6.08
CA LEU A 115 -5.99 -17.98 5.89
C LEU A 115 -6.77 -19.26 5.68
N VAL A 116 -6.40 -20.00 4.64
CA VAL A 116 -6.93 -21.35 4.41
C VAL A 116 -5.80 -22.32 4.70
N ILE A 117 -6.05 -23.19 5.68
CA ILE A 117 -5.18 -24.32 5.99
C ILE A 117 -5.85 -25.55 5.39
N SER A 118 -5.15 -26.27 4.53
CA SER A 118 -5.61 -27.55 3.99
C SER A 118 -4.43 -28.42 3.60
N GLU A 119 -4.49 -29.71 3.94
CA GLU A 119 -3.47 -30.71 3.57
C GLU A 119 -2.03 -30.31 3.95
N GLY A 120 -1.86 -29.60 5.08
CA GLY A 120 -0.55 -29.11 5.51
C GLY A 120 -0.02 -27.93 4.69
N THR A 121 -0.85 -27.28 3.89
CA THR A 121 -0.54 -26.01 3.22
C THR A 121 -1.34 -24.88 3.86
N CYS A 122 -0.71 -23.71 3.99
CA CYS A 122 -1.36 -22.49 4.45
C CYS A 122 -1.31 -21.43 3.35
N THR A 123 -2.47 -20.96 2.89
CA THR A 123 -2.58 -19.88 1.91
C THR A 123 -3.24 -18.66 2.52
N VAL A 124 -2.75 -17.46 2.17
CA VAL A 124 -3.28 -16.18 2.64
C VAL A 124 -4.02 -15.52 1.50
N HIS A 125 -5.19 -14.97 1.80
CA HIS A 125 -6.03 -14.24 0.86
C HIS A 125 -6.47 -12.92 1.46
N GLU A 126 -6.56 -11.89 0.63
CA GLU A 126 -7.00 -10.55 1.01
C GLU A 126 -8.54 -10.46 0.90
N GLY A 127 -9.19 -9.87 1.90
CA GLY A 127 -10.64 -9.74 2.01
C GLY A 127 -11.28 -10.62 3.08
N LYS A 128 -12.59 -10.85 2.94
CA LYS A 128 -13.39 -11.69 3.85
C LYS A 128 -13.67 -13.05 3.23
N ALA A 129 -13.43 -14.10 3.98
CA ALA A 129 -13.86 -15.45 3.64
C ALA A 129 -15.40 -15.53 3.65
N GLU A 130 -15.97 -16.24 2.69
CA GLU A 130 -17.42 -16.52 2.67
C GLU A 130 -17.83 -17.43 3.84
N LYS A 131 -16.94 -18.34 4.25
CA LYS A 131 -17.12 -19.24 5.39
C LYS A 131 -15.81 -19.31 6.17
N ALA A 132 -15.83 -18.81 7.40
CA ALA A 132 -14.72 -18.91 8.33
C ALA A 132 -15.10 -19.84 9.49
N ASP A 133 -14.22 -20.78 9.81
CA ASP A 133 -14.35 -21.65 10.98
C ASP A 133 -14.04 -20.87 12.26
N VAL A 134 -13.11 -19.92 12.16
CA VAL A 134 -12.69 -19.02 13.23
C VAL A 134 -12.52 -17.62 12.68
N THR A 135 -13.02 -16.63 13.41
CA THR A 135 -12.80 -15.21 13.13
C THR A 135 -12.06 -14.56 14.28
N LEU A 136 -10.95 -13.91 13.97
CA LEU A 136 -10.10 -13.18 14.89
C LEU A 136 -10.22 -11.68 14.59
N THR A 137 -10.76 -10.93 15.55
CA THR A 137 -10.89 -9.47 15.45
C THR A 137 -9.94 -8.81 16.46
N MET A 138 -9.03 -7.96 15.99
CA MET A 138 -8.09 -7.21 16.84
C MET A 138 -7.56 -5.97 16.12
N ASP A 139 -6.84 -5.10 16.82
CA ASP A 139 -6.13 -3.98 16.16
C ASP A 139 -4.92 -4.49 15.35
N ALA A 140 -4.63 -3.84 14.23
CA ALA A 140 -3.49 -4.15 13.39
C ALA A 140 -2.15 -4.10 14.16
N ARG A 141 -2.01 -3.19 15.13
CA ARG A 141 -0.80 -3.09 15.97
C ARG A 141 -0.69 -4.25 16.94
N ASP A 142 -1.78 -4.60 17.62
CA ASP A 142 -1.81 -5.75 18.53
C ASP A 142 -1.51 -7.06 17.76
N PHE A 143 -1.98 -7.18 16.52
CA PHE A 143 -1.65 -8.33 15.66
C PHE A 143 -0.15 -8.43 15.35
N VAL A 144 0.49 -7.30 15.00
CA VAL A 144 1.95 -7.26 14.76
C VAL A 144 2.71 -7.62 16.05
N ASP A 145 2.28 -7.10 17.20
CA ASP A 145 2.90 -7.44 18.49
C ASP A 145 2.72 -8.93 18.84
N ILE A 146 1.57 -9.52 18.51
CA ILE A 146 1.34 -10.96 18.68
C ILE A 146 2.25 -11.77 17.76
N ALA A 147 2.28 -11.44 16.47
CA ALA A 147 3.07 -12.18 15.50
C ALA A 147 4.60 -12.04 15.73
N THR A 148 5.04 -10.94 16.33
CA THR A 148 6.44 -10.72 16.73
C THR A 148 6.76 -11.27 18.13
N GLY A 149 5.79 -11.88 18.83
CA GLY A 149 5.96 -12.43 20.16
C GLY A 149 6.09 -11.39 21.28
N LYS A 150 5.94 -10.09 20.99
CA LYS A 150 5.92 -9.02 22.00
C LYS A 150 4.67 -9.09 22.88
N LEU A 151 3.55 -9.54 22.31
CA LEU A 151 2.29 -9.74 23.02
C LEU A 151 1.89 -11.22 22.91
N ASP A 152 1.49 -11.81 24.03
CA ASP A 152 0.96 -13.16 24.03
C ASP A 152 -0.51 -13.16 23.57
N ALA A 153 -0.86 -14.05 22.62
CA ALA A 153 -2.21 -14.12 22.06
C ALA A 153 -3.29 -14.45 23.11
N MET A 154 -2.98 -15.30 24.10
CA MET A 154 -3.91 -15.62 25.19
C MET A 154 -4.12 -14.42 26.10
N LYS A 155 -3.05 -13.66 26.40
CA LYS A 155 -3.18 -12.40 27.16
C LYS A 155 -4.02 -11.37 26.41
N ALA A 156 -3.80 -11.21 25.10
CA ALA A 156 -4.59 -10.31 24.27
C ALA A 156 -6.08 -10.68 24.24
N PHE A 157 -6.39 -11.99 24.23
CA PHE A 157 -7.76 -12.48 24.32
C PHE A 157 -8.39 -12.19 25.68
N MET A 158 -7.68 -12.53 26.77
CA MET A 158 -8.16 -12.28 28.14
C MET A 158 -8.33 -10.79 28.44
N SER A 159 -7.52 -9.91 27.84
CA SER A 159 -7.67 -8.45 27.98
C SER A 159 -8.76 -7.87 27.09
N GLY A 160 -9.41 -8.67 26.23
CA GLY A 160 -10.45 -8.23 25.29
C GLY A 160 -9.94 -7.47 24.07
N LYS A 161 -8.62 -7.45 23.85
CA LYS A 161 -7.98 -6.84 22.66
C LYS A 161 -8.11 -7.73 21.43
N LEU A 162 -7.99 -9.04 21.64
CA LEU A 162 -8.30 -10.06 20.66
C LEU A 162 -9.69 -10.62 20.96
N LYS A 163 -10.58 -10.58 19.97
CA LYS A 163 -11.87 -11.27 20.01
C LYS A 163 -11.80 -12.45 19.07
N VAL A 164 -12.25 -13.60 19.57
CA VAL A 164 -12.38 -14.83 18.81
C VAL A 164 -13.86 -15.14 18.67
N SER A 165 -14.27 -15.53 17.48
CA SER A 165 -15.62 -16.03 17.17
C SER A 165 -15.51 -17.33 16.37
N GLY A 166 -16.49 -18.23 16.50
CA GLY A 166 -16.49 -19.53 15.82
C GLY A 166 -15.94 -20.67 16.69
N ASN A 167 -15.14 -21.56 16.11
CA ASN A 167 -14.64 -22.74 16.80
C ASN A 167 -13.48 -22.43 17.75
N MET A 168 -13.77 -22.30 19.04
CA MET A 168 -12.78 -22.00 20.08
C MET A 168 -11.68 -23.06 20.20
N MET A 169 -12.00 -24.35 20.01
CA MET A 169 -11.00 -25.42 20.06
C MET A 169 -9.97 -25.26 18.93
N LEU A 170 -10.43 -24.83 17.76
CA LEU A 170 -9.57 -24.55 16.62
C LEU A 170 -8.71 -23.31 16.86
N ALA A 171 -9.27 -22.25 17.44
CA ALA A 171 -8.53 -21.04 17.80
C ALA A 171 -7.39 -21.32 18.78
N THR A 172 -7.62 -22.14 19.82
CA THR A 172 -6.58 -22.53 20.77
C THR A 172 -5.50 -23.40 20.12
N ARG A 173 -5.88 -24.27 19.17
CA ARG A 173 -4.91 -25.09 18.42
C ARG A 173 -4.10 -24.28 17.42
N LEU A 174 -4.68 -23.22 16.86
CA LEU A 174 -4.04 -22.33 15.88
C LEU A 174 -2.69 -21.81 16.38
N THR A 175 -2.60 -21.42 17.65
CA THR A 175 -1.35 -20.92 18.27
C THR A 175 -0.23 -21.97 18.27
N SER A 176 -0.58 -23.26 18.26
CA SER A 176 0.41 -24.36 18.17
C SER A 176 0.86 -24.67 16.74
N PHE A 177 0.09 -24.22 15.73
CA PHE A 177 0.41 -24.42 14.32
C PHE A 177 1.43 -23.41 13.81
N PHE A 178 1.53 -22.24 14.44
CA PHE A 178 2.47 -21.19 14.04
C PHE A 178 3.63 -21.10 15.02
N ARG A 179 4.86 -21.03 14.50
CA ARG A 179 6.02 -20.68 15.31
C ARG A 179 6.08 -19.17 15.46
N ILE A 180 5.52 -18.65 16.54
CA ILE A 180 5.62 -17.24 16.91
C ILE A 180 6.85 -17.10 17.81
N GLY A 181 7.91 -16.44 17.33
CA GLY A 181 9.17 -16.27 18.06
C GLY A 181 10.28 -15.68 17.22
#